data_AF-A0AA35URI5-F1
#
_entry.id   AF-A0AA35URI5-F1
#
_cell.length_a   1.000
_cell.length_b   1.000
_cell.length_c   1.000
_cell.angle_alpha   90.00
_cell.angle_beta   90.00
_cell.angle_gamma   90.00
#
_symmetry.space_group_name_H-M   'P 1'
#
loop_
_entity.id
_entity.type
_entity.pdbx_description
1 polymer ?
#
loop_
_entity_poly.entity_id
_entity_poly.type
_entity_poly.pdbx_seq_one_letter_code
_entity_poly.pdbx_strand_id
1 'polypeptide(L)'
;MFGSQIDAFQGHHKWPWTITKRQFANNLHALARVITYTVVPIDLIGHDQPVVMGFVGMASGCIMFSQLFHSWAHGTKSKLPPVVVVLQDAGVLVSRSQHAAHHRPPYNNNYCILGLRPRSWSEPNSDWTEEAETFSTTSLP
;
A
#
# COMPACT_ATOMS: atom_id res chain seq x y z
N MET A 1 -1.17 -21.02 13.41
CA MET A 1 -2.18 -19.98 13.15
C MET A 1 -1.91 -19.11 11.91
N PHE A 2 -0.68 -19.05 11.37
CA PHE A 2 -0.34 -18.12 10.25
C PHE A 2 -0.01 -18.77 8.90
N GLY A 3 -0.03 -20.10 8.79
CA GLY A 3 0.44 -20.81 7.58
C GLY A 3 -0.31 -20.41 6.31
N SER A 4 -1.64 -20.38 6.36
CA SER A 4 -2.46 -20.01 5.19
C SER A 4 -2.29 -18.56 4.77
N GLN A 5 -2.01 -17.65 5.71
CA GLN A 5 -1.71 -16.24 5.40
C GLN A 5 -0.35 -16.14 4.70
N ILE A 6 0.67 -16.81 5.25
CA ILE A 6 2.01 -16.86 4.63
C ILE A 6 1.92 -17.46 3.22
N ASP A 7 1.20 -18.56 3.04
CA ASP A 7 0.99 -19.19 1.73
C ASP A 7 0.27 -18.26 0.75
N ALA A 8 -0.75 -17.52 1.21
CA ALA A 8 -1.44 -16.53 0.38
C ALA A 8 -0.51 -15.38 -0.03
N PHE A 9 0.32 -14.89 0.89
CA PHE A 9 1.34 -13.88 0.60
C PHE A 9 2.41 -14.43 -0.36
N GLN A 10 3.04 -15.56 -0.09
CA GLN A 10 4.02 -16.13 -1.02
C GLN A 10 3.40 -16.47 -2.39
N GLY A 11 2.13 -16.92 -2.39
CA GLY A 11 1.37 -17.22 -3.58
C GLY A 11 1.16 -16.01 -4.50
N HIS A 12 0.97 -14.80 -3.95
CA HIS A 12 0.77 -13.61 -4.80
C HIS A 12 2.06 -13.16 -5.50
N HIS A 13 3.25 -13.42 -4.93
CA HIS A 13 4.52 -13.20 -5.64
C HIS A 13 4.73 -14.19 -6.77
N LYS A 14 4.32 -15.45 -6.57
CA LYS A 14 4.41 -16.49 -7.61
C LYS A 14 3.41 -16.28 -8.75
N TRP A 15 2.18 -15.88 -8.40
CA TRP A 15 1.06 -15.77 -9.35
C TRP A 15 0.33 -14.42 -9.22
N PRO A 16 1.00 -13.29 -9.54
CA PRO A 16 0.51 -11.94 -9.23
C PRO A 16 -0.80 -11.56 -9.90
N TRP A 17 -1.10 -12.09 -11.09
CA TRP A 17 -2.34 -11.76 -11.81
C TRP A 17 -3.60 -12.34 -11.18
N THR A 18 -3.50 -13.30 -10.27
CA THR A 18 -4.67 -13.99 -9.69
C THR A 18 -5.62 -13.03 -8.97
N ILE A 19 -5.10 -11.98 -8.34
CA ILE A 19 -5.91 -10.94 -7.66
C ILE A 19 -6.78 -10.14 -8.64
N THR A 20 -6.36 -10.01 -9.91
CA THR A 20 -7.15 -9.32 -10.96
C THR A 20 -8.37 -10.11 -11.41
N LYS A 21 -8.45 -11.39 -11.04
CA LYS A 21 -9.53 -12.32 -11.40
C LYS A 21 -10.52 -12.54 -10.27
N ARG A 22 -10.25 -12.03 -9.06
CA ARG A 22 -11.15 -12.15 -7.92
C ARG A 22 -12.37 -11.26 -8.13
N GLN A 23 -13.55 -11.78 -7.82
CA GLN A 23 -14.75 -10.96 -7.71
C GLN A 23 -14.55 -9.88 -6.64
N PHE A 24 -15.15 -8.71 -6.85
CA PHE A 24 -15.06 -7.57 -5.92
C PHE A 24 -15.36 -7.98 -4.48
N ALA A 25 -16.50 -8.62 -4.23
CA ALA A 25 -16.89 -9.07 -2.89
C ALA A 25 -15.84 -10.01 -2.27
N ASN A 26 -15.37 -11.01 -3.03
CA ASN A 26 -14.36 -11.97 -2.56
C ASN A 26 -13.02 -11.31 -2.27
N ASN A 27 -12.67 -10.23 -2.97
CA ASN A 27 -11.42 -9.52 -2.73
C ASN A 27 -11.47 -8.64 -1.46
N LEU A 28 -12.65 -8.09 -1.13
CA LEU A 28 -12.81 -7.15 -0.02
C LEU A 28 -13.34 -7.78 1.27
N HIS A 29 -14.05 -8.92 1.21
CA HIS A 29 -14.83 -9.43 2.35
C HIS A 29 -14.03 -9.60 3.65
N ALA A 30 -12.77 -10.04 3.57
CA ALA A 30 -11.94 -10.24 4.76
C ALA A 30 -11.66 -8.92 5.47
N LEU A 31 -11.29 -7.88 4.73
CA LEU A 31 -11.05 -6.54 5.29
C LEU A 31 -12.35 -5.85 5.67
N ALA A 32 -13.41 -6.01 4.87
CA ALA A 32 -14.74 -5.50 5.19
C ALA A 32 -15.23 -6.03 6.54
N ARG A 33 -15.08 -7.33 6.81
CA ARG A 33 -15.41 -7.93 8.11
C ARG A 33 -14.62 -7.30 9.25
N VAL A 34 -13.30 -7.14 9.09
CA VAL A 34 -12.46 -6.52 10.11
C VAL A 34 -12.94 -5.09 10.39
N ILE A 35 -13.12 -4.28 9.35
CA ILE A 35 -13.59 -2.90 9.48
C ILE A 35 -14.99 -2.83 10.11
N THR A 36 -15.92 -3.71 9.73
CA THR A 36 -17.25 -3.74 10.35
C THR A 36 -17.16 -4.01 11.85
N TYR A 37 -16.39 -5.01 12.27
CA TYR A 37 -16.31 -5.36 13.69
C TYR A 37 -15.50 -4.38 14.53
N THR A 38 -14.65 -3.54 13.93
CA THR A 38 -13.87 -2.54 14.66
C THR A 38 -14.51 -1.16 14.62
N VAL A 39 -14.95 -0.68 13.45
CA VAL A 39 -15.42 0.70 13.28
C VAL A 39 -16.84 0.89 13.79
N VAL A 40 -17.73 -0.11 13.65
CA VAL A 40 -19.12 0.03 14.14
C VAL A 40 -19.15 0.29 15.66
N PRO A 41 -18.43 -0.47 16.51
CA PRO A 41 -18.36 -0.14 17.94
C PRO A 41 -17.77 1.25 18.23
N ILE A 42 -16.75 1.67 17.48
CA ILE A 42 -16.14 2.99 17.64
C ILE A 42 -17.15 4.10 17.33
N ASP A 43 -17.90 3.97 16.23
CA ASP A 43 -18.94 4.91 15.82
C ASP A 43 -20.05 5.00 16.87
N LEU A 44 -20.53 3.86 17.38
CA LEU A 44 -21.57 3.85 18.42
C LEU A 44 -21.16 4.62 19.69
N ILE A 45 -19.89 4.56 20.07
CA ILE A 45 -19.37 5.21 21.28
C ILE A 45 -18.96 6.68 21.01
N GLY A 46 -18.39 6.97 19.85
CA GLY A 46 -17.73 8.25 19.53
C GLY A 46 -18.42 9.09 18.44
N HIS A 47 -19.68 8.81 18.10
CA HIS A 47 -20.43 9.49 17.03
C HIS A 47 -20.51 11.02 17.20
N ASP A 48 -20.33 11.54 18.41
CA ASP A 48 -20.35 12.97 18.73
C ASP A 48 -19.02 13.70 18.41
N GLN A 49 -18.00 12.98 17.95
CA GLN A 49 -16.67 13.53 17.60
C GLN A 49 -16.45 13.52 16.07
N PRO A 50 -17.05 14.45 15.31
CA PRO A 50 -17.08 14.37 13.84
C PRO A 50 -15.70 14.42 13.18
N VAL A 51 -14.73 15.14 13.76
CA VAL A 51 -13.34 15.19 13.24
C VAL A 51 -12.66 13.84 13.41
N VAL A 52 -12.81 13.21 14.57
CA VAL A 52 -12.24 11.89 14.86
C VAL A 52 -12.90 10.83 13.98
N MET A 53 -14.24 10.83 13.90
CA MET A 53 -14.98 9.88 13.08
C MET A 53 -14.71 10.07 11.57
N GLY A 54 -14.47 11.30 11.12
CA GLY A 54 -14.01 11.58 9.76
C GLY A 54 -12.64 10.95 9.47
N PHE A 55 -11.69 11.10 10.40
CA PHE A 55 -10.37 10.45 10.29
C PHE A 55 -10.48 8.91 10.30
N VAL A 56 -11.23 8.35 11.26
CA VAL A 56 -11.47 6.90 11.38
C VAL A 56 -12.10 6.36 10.10
N GLY A 57 -13.16 7.01 9.61
CA GLY A 57 -13.85 6.62 8.38
C GLY A 57 -12.91 6.63 7.17
N MET A 58 -12.10 7.68 7.00
CA MET A 58 -11.11 7.75 5.92
C MET A 58 -10.04 6.66 6.04
N ALA A 59 -9.42 6.51 7.21
CA ALA A 59 -8.37 5.53 7.45
C ALA A 59 -8.88 4.09 7.22
N SER A 60 -10.07 3.78 7.75
CA SER A 60 -10.72 2.49 7.57
C SER A 60 -11.16 2.25 6.13
N GLY A 61 -11.61 3.28 5.42
CA GLY A 61 -11.89 3.23 3.98
C GLY A 61 -10.64 2.87 3.18
N CYS A 62 -9.52 3.54 3.44
CA CYS A 62 -8.23 3.20 2.83
C CYS A 62 -7.87 1.73 3.07
N ILE A 63 -7.93 1.26 4.32
CA ILE A 63 -7.65 -0.14 4.65
C ILE A 63 -8.58 -1.07 3.87
N MET A 64 -9.90 -0.86 3.90
CA MET A 64 -10.88 -1.70 3.21
C MET A 64 -10.63 -1.82 1.71
N PHE A 65 -10.33 -0.70 1.04
CA PHE A 65 -10.12 -0.65 -0.41
C PHE A 65 -8.69 -0.98 -0.85
N SER A 66 -7.74 -1.14 0.07
CA SER A 66 -6.35 -1.50 -0.24
C SER A 66 -6.22 -2.68 -1.20
N GLN A 67 -7.01 -3.74 -1.01
CA GLN A 67 -7.00 -4.92 -1.87
C GLN A 67 -7.55 -4.66 -3.27
N LEU A 68 -8.48 -3.70 -3.41
CA LEU A 68 -8.96 -3.27 -4.72
C LEU A 68 -7.87 -2.50 -5.47
N PHE A 69 -7.21 -1.57 -4.78
CA PHE A 69 -6.13 -0.78 -5.34
C PHE A 69 -4.94 -1.66 -5.74
N HIS A 70 -4.60 -2.65 -4.92
CA HIS A 70 -3.64 -3.71 -5.26
C HIS A 70 -4.05 -4.47 -6.52
N SER A 71 -5.33 -4.87 -6.63
CA SER A 71 -5.82 -5.53 -7.84
C SER A 71 -5.66 -4.67 -9.10
N TRP A 72 -5.98 -3.37 -8.99
CA TRP A 72 -5.76 -2.42 -10.09
C TRP A 72 -4.29 -2.19 -10.42
N ALA A 73 -3.40 -2.24 -9.43
CA ALA A 73 -1.95 -2.16 -9.65
C ALA A 73 -1.39 -3.36 -10.43
N HIS A 74 -2.07 -4.50 -10.43
CA HIS A 74 -1.72 -5.64 -11.30
C HIS A 74 -2.38 -5.56 -12.69
N GLY A 75 -3.38 -4.69 -12.89
CA GLY A 75 -4.12 -4.54 -14.15
C GLY A 75 -3.40 -3.70 -15.21
N THR A 76 -3.63 -4.00 -16.48
CA THR A 76 -3.17 -3.14 -17.59
C THR A 76 -4.08 -1.94 -17.76
N LYS A 77 -3.54 -0.78 -18.18
CA LYS A 77 -4.33 0.46 -18.36
C LYS A 77 -5.60 0.27 -19.20
N SER A 78 -5.54 -0.57 -20.24
CA SER A 78 -6.67 -0.89 -21.13
C SER A 78 -7.82 -1.69 -20.47
N LYS A 79 -7.60 -2.24 -19.27
CA LYS A 79 -8.59 -3.04 -18.52
C LYS A 79 -9.10 -2.32 -17.28
N LEU A 80 -8.60 -1.12 -17.00
CA LEU A 80 -9.00 -0.32 -15.86
C LEU A 80 -9.99 0.78 -16.26
N PRO A 81 -10.89 1.19 -15.35
CA PRO A 81 -11.70 2.39 -15.57
C PRO A 81 -10.79 3.62 -15.81
N PRO A 82 -11.14 4.54 -16.73
CA PRO A 82 -10.31 5.70 -17.05
C PRO A 82 -9.94 6.55 -15.83
N VAL A 83 -10.87 6.72 -14.89
CA VAL A 83 -10.62 7.46 -13.64
C VAL A 83 -9.52 6.80 -12.80
N VAL A 84 -9.45 5.47 -12.77
CA VAL A 84 -8.39 4.75 -12.04
C VAL A 84 -7.04 5.00 -12.69
N VAL A 85 -6.98 5.00 -14.03
CA VAL A 85 -5.73 5.29 -14.76
C VAL A 85 -5.26 6.71 -14.46
N VAL A 86 -6.16 7.70 -14.48
CA VAL A 86 -5.84 9.10 -14.14
C VAL A 86 -5.31 9.21 -12.71
N LEU A 87 -5.95 8.53 -11.74
CA LEU A 87 -5.52 8.55 -10.34
C LEU A 87 -4.16 7.85 -10.13
N GLN A 88 -3.88 6.77 -10.88
CA GLN A 88 -2.57 6.11 -10.87
C GLN A 88 -1.49 6.99 -11.49
N ASP A 89 -1.78 7.66 -12.60
CA ASP A 89 -0.85 8.56 -13.28
C ASP A 89 -0.59 9.84 -12.45
N ALA A 90 -1.59 10.31 -11.70
CA ALA A 90 -1.45 11.40 -10.73
C ALA A 90 -0.75 10.98 -9.42
N GLY A 91 -0.45 9.70 -9.23
CA GLY A 91 0.19 9.16 -8.04
C GLY A 91 -0.71 9.12 -6.79
N VAL A 92 -2.03 9.30 -6.94
CA VAL A 92 -3.02 9.17 -5.87
C VAL A 92 -3.27 7.70 -5.55
N LEU A 93 -3.33 6.85 -6.57
CA LEU A 93 -3.40 5.39 -6.42
C LEU A 93 -2.07 4.76 -6.80
N VAL A 94 -1.73 3.62 -6.19
CA VAL A 94 -0.53 2.86 -6.54
C VAL A 94 -0.58 2.45 -8.01
N SER A 95 0.46 2.82 -8.76
CA SER A 95 0.58 2.48 -10.17
C SER A 95 1.12 1.06 -10.37
N ARG A 96 0.88 0.48 -11.56
CA ARG A 96 1.42 -0.84 -11.91
C ARG A 96 2.95 -0.89 -11.90
N SER A 97 3.63 0.17 -12.31
CA SER A 97 5.10 0.21 -12.31
C SER A 97 5.68 0.24 -10.91
N GLN A 98 5.09 1.04 -10.00
CA GLN A 98 5.50 1.09 -8.59
C GLN A 98 5.30 -0.26 -7.91
N HIS A 99 4.13 -0.87 -8.05
CA HIS A 99 3.87 -2.19 -7.47
C HIS A 99 4.73 -3.28 -8.12
N ALA A 100 5.00 -3.21 -9.42
CA ALA A 100 5.90 -4.16 -10.07
C ALA A 100 7.33 -4.13 -9.53
N ALA A 101 7.80 -3.00 -8.97
CA ALA A 101 9.10 -2.92 -8.32
C ALA A 101 9.15 -3.75 -7.02
N HIS A 102 8.04 -3.83 -6.28
CA HIS A 102 7.91 -4.69 -5.11
C HIS A 102 8.05 -6.20 -5.46
N HIS A 103 7.62 -6.60 -6.65
CA HIS A 103 7.71 -7.99 -7.14
C HIS A 103 9.11 -8.38 -7.63
N ARG A 104 10.11 -7.49 -7.54
CA ARG A 104 11.47 -7.76 -7.99
C ARG A 104 12.39 -7.99 -6.79
N PRO A 105 13.36 -8.92 -6.89
CA PRO A 105 14.45 -9.01 -5.92
C PRO A 105 15.13 -7.65 -5.73
N PRO A 106 15.55 -7.30 -4.49
CA PRO A 106 15.61 -8.13 -3.29
C PRO A 106 14.33 -8.13 -2.44
N TYR A 107 13.18 -7.71 -3.00
CA TYR A 107 11.88 -7.65 -2.30
C TYR A 107 11.91 -6.77 -1.05
N ASN A 108 12.56 -5.62 -1.08
CA ASN A 108 12.68 -4.73 0.08
C ASN A 108 12.04 -3.34 -0.13
N ASN A 109 11.21 -3.17 -1.16
CA ASN A 109 10.62 -1.87 -1.51
C ASN A 109 9.13 -1.93 -1.86
N ASN A 110 8.51 -0.76 -1.97
CA ASN A 110 7.19 -0.51 -2.57
C ASN A 110 6.02 -1.36 -2.04
N TYR A 111 6.02 -1.70 -0.75
CA TYR A 111 4.97 -2.49 -0.09
C TYR A 111 3.61 -1.79 0.04
N CYS A 112 3.56 -0.47 -0.05
CA CYS A 112 2.32 0.28 0.11
C CYS A 112 1.40 0.11 -1.11
N ILE A 113 0.18 -0.35 -0.87
CA ILE A 113 -0.84 -0.62 -1.90
C ILE A 113 -2.00 0.39 -1.92
N LEU A 114 -1.93 1.45 -1.10
CA LEU A 114 -2.96 2.50 -1.08
C LEU A 114 -2.70 3.52 -2.20
N GLY A 115 -1.48 4.06 -2.23
CA GLY A 115 -1.06 5.10 -3.16
C GLY A 115 -0.84 6.44 -2.48
N LEU A 116 0.34 6.98 -2.71
CA LEU A 116 0.77 8.38 -2.71
C LEU A 116 2.25 8.32 -3.10
N ARG A 117 2.69 9.10 -4.11
CA ARG A 117 4.11 9.26 -4.45
C ARG A 117 4.62 10.55 -3.80
N PRO A 118 5.33 10.51 -2.66
CA PRO A 118 5.94 11.71 -2.11
C PRO A 118 6.94 12.28 -3.12
N ARG A 119 6.99 13.61 -3.26
CA ARG A 119 7.96 14.28 -4.16
C ARG A 119 9.41 13.91 -3.83
N SER A 120 9.70 13.51 -2.58
CA SER A 120 11.02 13.03 -2.14
C SER A 120 11.41 11.64 -2.63
N TRP A 121 10.48 10.85 -3.18
CA TRP A 121 10.72 9.51 -3.75
C TRP A 121 11.16 9.54 -5.23
N SER A 122 11.65 10.68 -5.74
CA SER A 122 12.23 10.80 -7.08
C SER A 122 13.75 10.64 -7.13
N GLU A 123 14.44 10.57 -5.99
CA GLU A 123 15.89 10.37 -5.88
C GLU A 123 16.21 8.90 -5.51
N PRO A 124 17.31 8.29 -5.98
CA PRO A 124 17.45 6.85 -6.05
C PRO A 124 18.00 6.20 -4.77
N ASN A 125 17.52 4.98 -4.55
CA ASN A 125 18.04 3.90 -3.72
C ASN A 125 18.01 4.00 -2.18
N SER A 126 17.65 2.85 -1.60
CA SER A 126 17.79 2.50 -0.18
C SER A 126 19.23 2.22 0.23
N ASP A 127 20.21 2.73 -0.53
CA ASP A 127 21.61 2.60 -0.15
C ASP A 127 21.83 3.59 1.00
N TRP A 128 21.94 3.06 2.21
CA TRP A 128 22.41 3.84 3.35
C TRP A 128 23.82 4.32 3.01
N THR A 129 23.99 5.61 2.72
CA THR A 129 25.31 6.22 2.74
C THR A 129 25.68 6.42 4.19
N GLU A 130 26.60 5.61 4.72
CA GLU A 130 27.28 5.95 5.96
C GLU A 130 27.93 7.32 5.76
N GLU A 131 27.51 8.32 6.53
CA GLU A 131 28.25 9.58 6.63
C GLU A 131 29.59 9.24 7.28
N ALA A 132 30.64 9.12 6.47
CA ALA A 132 31.99 9.01 6.98
C ALA A 132 32.32 10.31 7.73
N GLU A 133 32.19 10.30 9.06
CA GLU A 133 32.73 11.35 9.91
C GLU A 133 34.24 11.43 9.67
N THR A 134 34.66 12.45 8.91
CA THR A 134 36.06 12.78 8.76
C THR A 134 36.52 13.45 10.04
N PHE A 135 36.99 12.64 10.99
CA PHE A 135 37.79 13.16 12.10
C PHE A 135 39.08 13.74 11.55
N SER A 136 39.09 15.06 11.33
CA SER A 136 40.32 15.82 11.12
C SER A 136 41.14 15.77 12.41
N THR A 137 42.10 14.85 12.47
CA THR A 137 43.19 14.94 13.45
C THR A 137 44.02 16.16 13.12
N THR A 138 43.73 17.27 13.81
CA THR A 138 44.61 18.43 13.81
C THR A 138 45.79 18.09 14.73
N SER A 139 46.90 17.65 14.16
CA SER A 139 48.18 17.64 14.87
C SER A 139 48.68 19.08 14.96
N LEU A 140 48.67 19.65 16.16
CA LEU A 140 49.32 20.94 16.44
C LEU A 140 50.84 20.72 16.64
N PRO A 141 51.68 21.70 16.23
CA PRO A 141 53.14 21.65 16.37
C PRO A 141 53.62 21.78 17.82
#